data_AF-A0A963GQW4-F1
#
_entry.id   AF-A0A963GQW4-F1
#
_cell.length_a   1.000
_cell.length_b   1.000
_cell.length_c   1.000
_cell.angle_alpha   90.00
_cell.angle_beta   90.00
_cell.angle_gamma   90.00
#
_symmetry.space_group_name_H-M   'P 1'
#
loop_
_entity.id
_entity.type
_entity.pdbx_description
1 polymer ?
#
loop_
_entity_poly.entity_id
_entity_poly.type
_entity_poly.pdbx_seq_one_letter_code
_entity_poly.pdbx_strand_id
1 'polypeptide(L)'
;MGRRTSAIAKGGALATRAWIAQGGDYYLCPLAGQQMPTETLEALLAPVFRGEQALEPVFDPEADPTAPPERRAEGYAVLVEIAETVDGYRVTWQERRWGVRSIAQATQQSQRLDDRLQEALAAIERLNERKQGKKILDAEGVNTAAQAILQQQRVVGLVNLHLETTTESVHRRAYRGRPADTLIKQHSTITAPNRPGNLGGCLV
;
A
#
# COMPACT_ATOMS: atom_id res chain seq x y z
N MET A 1 -32.24 14.39 -24.27
CA MET A 1 -31.23 13.49 -24.86
C MET A 1 -29.86 14.12 -24.58
N GLY A 2 -29.29 13.85 -23.39
CA GLY A 2 -28.09 14.54 -22.90
C GLY A 2 -26.82 14.00 -23.55
N ARG A 3 -25.91 14.88 -23.98
CA ARG A 3 -24.65 14.49 -24.59
C ARG A 3 -23.66 14.13 -23.49
N ARG A 4 -23.14 12.90 -23.52
CA ARG A 4 -22.06 12.47 -22.62
C ARG A 4 -20.76 13.16 -23.05
N THR A 5 -20.22 14.04 -22.22
CA THR A 5 -18.86 14.54 -22.41
C THR A 5 -17.93 13.79 -21.46
N SER A 6 -17.00 13.01 -22.04
CA SER A 6 -15.90 12.42 -21.27
C SER A 6 -14.86 13.50 -21.05
N ALA A 7 -14.69 13.94 -19.80
CA ALA A 7 -13.78 15.03 -19.44
C ALA A 7 -12.51 14.49 -18.77
N ILE A 8 -11.37 14.70 -19.44
CA ILE A 8 -10.01 14.56 -18.89
C ILE A 8 -9.79 15.51 -17.70
N ALA A 9 -8.97 15.10 -16.72
CA ALA A 9 -8.58 15.68 -15.42
C ALA A 9 -9.14 17.06 -14.97
N LYS A 10 -9.24 18.07 -15.84
CA LYS A 10 -9.99 19.32 -15.60
C LYS A 10 -11.47 19.10 -15.29
N GLY A 11 -12.06 17.99 -15.76
CA GLY A 11 -13.46 17.64 -15.52
C GLY A 11 -13.82 17.40 -14.05
N GLY A 12 -12.84 17.08 -13.21
CA GLY A 12 -13.07 16.81 -11.80
C GLY A 12 -13.32 18.05 -10.94
N ALA A 13 -12.91 19.24 -11.39
CA ALA A 13 -13.04 20.47 -10.61
C ALA A 13 -14.50 20.77 -10.27
N LEU A 14 -14.77 21.19 -9.02
CA LEU A 14 -16.12 21.39 -8.52
C LEU A 14 -16.92 22.39 -9.37
N ALA A 15 -16.30 23.52 -9.75
CA ALA A 15 -16.90 24.51 -10.64
C ALA A 15 -17.28 23.94 -12.02
N THR A 16 -16.43 23.10 -12.61
CA THR A 16 -16.73 22.43 -13.90
C THR A 16 -17.93 21.51 -13.76
N ARG A 17 -17.99 20.69 -12.71
CA ARG A 17 -19.11 19.77 -12.46
C ARG A 17 -20.41 20.54 -12.19
N ALA A 18 -20.33 21.63 -11.45
CA ALA A 18 -21.46 22.50 -11.16
C ALA A 18 -22.02 23.14 -12.44
N TRP A 19 -21.16 23.64 -13.33
CA TRP A 19 -21.56 24.18 -14.63
C TRP A 19 -22.24 23.12 -15.51
N ILE A 20 -21.70 21.89 -15.55
CA ILE A 20 -22.33 20.78 -16.29
C ILE A 20 -23.69 20.41 -15.69
N ALA A 21 -23.78 20.31 -14.36
CA ALA A 21 -25.02 20.01 -13.66
C ALA A 21 -26.09 21.09 -13.87
N GLN A 22 -25.69 22.37 -13.87
CA GLN A 22 -26.57 23.50 -14.19
C GLN A 22 -27.14 23.40 -15.61
N GLY A 23 -26.32 22.95 -16.57
CA GLY A 23 -26.74 22.69 -17.96
C GLY A 23 -27.63 21.45 -18.14
N GLY A 24 -27.80 20.63 -17.11
CA GLY A 24 -28.58 19.38 -17.16
C GLY A 24 -27.88 18.24 -17.91
N ASP A 25 -26.56 18.35 -18.12
CA ASP A 25 -25.75 17.35 -18.80
C ASP A 25 -25.11 16.36 -17.80
N TYR A 26 -24.57 15.27 -18.34
CA TYR A 26 -23.92 14.22 -17.54
C TYR A 26 -22.40 14.27 -17.71
N TYR A 27 -21.68 14.06 -16.60
CA TYR A 27 -20.23 13.89 -16.60
C TYR A 27 -19.84 12.53 -16.03
N LEU A 28 -18.69 12.03 -16.51
CA LEU A 28 -17.96 10.92 -15.92
C LEU A 28 -16.50 11.34 -15.85
N CYS A 29 -15.94 11.40 -14.65
CA CYS A 29 -14.54 11.77 -14.44
C CYS A 29 -13.97 11.10 -13.19
N PRO A 30 -12.66 10.77 -13.18
CA PRO A 30 -11.99 10.38 -11.96
C PRO A 30 -11.94 11.55 -10.98
N LEU A 31 -12.07 11.27 -9.68
CA LEU A 31 -11.87 12.24 -8.61
C LEU A 31 -10.44 12.09 -8.07
N ALA A 32 -9.61 13.11 -8.24
CA ALA A 32 -8.26 13.13 -7.68
C ALA A 32 -8.28 13.51 -6.19
N GLY A 33 -7.14 13.41 -5.51
CA GLY A 33 -7.04 13.64 -4.06
C GLY A 33 -7.55 15.01 -3.58
N GLN A 34 -7.53 16.05 -4.43
CA GLN A 34 -8.11 17.34 -4.08
C GLN A 34 -9.65 17.31 -4.02
N GLN A 35 -10.28 16.51 -4.88
CA GLN A 35 -11.75 16.33 -4.90
C GLN A 35 -12.22 15.19 -4.00
N MET A 36 -11.31 14.27 -3.67
CA MET A 36 -11.53 13.13 -2.81
C MET A 36 -10.39 13.06 -1.78
N PRO A 37 -10.44 13.89 -0.73
CA PRO A 37 -9.46 13.85 0.34
C PRO A 37 -9.37 12.45 0.97
N THR A 38 -8.20 12.09 1.47
CA THR A 38 -7.93 10.76 2.03
C THR A 38 -8.94 10.37 3.08
N GLU A 39 -9.31 11.29 3.98
CA GLU A 39 -10.26 11.04 5.07
C GLU A 39 -11.67 10.75 4.54
N THR A 40 -12.06 11.43 3.46
CA THR A 40 -13.35 11.19 2.79
C THR A 40 -13.34 9.82 2.11
N LEU A 41 -12.25 9.48 1.42
CA LEU A 41 -12.10 8.18 0.79
C LEU A 41 -12.10 7.05 1.83
N GLU A 42 -11.38 7.19 2.93
CA GLU A 42 -11.33 6.23 4.03
C GLU A 42 -12.71 6.01 4.64
N ALA A 43 -13.47 7.09 4.89
CA ALA A 43 -14.83 6.98 5.41
C ALA A 43 -15.75 6.19 4.45
N LEU A 44 -15.60 6.39 3.14
CA LEU A 44 -16.33 5.63 2.12
C LEU A 44 -15.89 4.15 2.09
N LEU A 45 -14.60 3.86 2.23
CA LEU A 45 -14.10 2.48 2.17
C LEU A 45 -14.28 1.70 3.49
N ALA A 46 -14.42 2.37 4.62
CA ALA A 46 -14.57 1.75 5.93
C ALA A 46 -15.68 0.67 6.01
N PRO A 47 -16.92 0.91 5.54
CA PRO A 47 -17.96 -0.14 5.54
C PRO A 47 -17.66 -1.29 4.59
N VAL A 48 -16.91 -1.07 3.50
CA VAL A 48 -16.43 -2.15 2.62
C VAL A 48 -15.47 -3.05 3.39
N PHE A 49 -14.50 -2.47 4.09
CA PHE A 49 -13.54 -3.25 4.89
C PHE A 49 -14.16 -3.96 6.09
N ARG A 50 -15.29 -3.46 6.62
CA ARG A 50 -16.08 -4.15 7.65
C ARG A 50 -17.01 -5.22 7.09
N GLY A 51 -17.13 -5.35 5.77
CA GLY A 51 -18.06 -6.29 5.12
C GLY A 51 -19.53 -5.87 5.21
N GLU A 52 -19.80 -4.61 5.56
CA GLU A 52 -21.16 -4.04 5.66
C GLU A 52 -21.68 -3.55 4.31
N GLN A 53 -20.77 -3.23 3.38
CA GLN A 53 -21.09 -2.78 2.03
C GLN A 53 -20.83 -3.90 1.03
N ALA A 54 -21.90 -4.44 0.44
CA ALA A 54 -21.79 -5.37 -0.67
C ALA A 54 -21.26 -4.69 -1.93
N LEU A 55 -20.42 -5.40 -2.69
CA LEU A 55 -19.86 -4.92 -3.96
C LEU A 55 -20.57 -5.60 -5.14
N GLU A 56 -20.91 -4.79 -6.13
CA GLU A 56 -21.49 -5.24 -7.38
C GLU A 56 -20.37 -5.64 -8.37
N PRO A 57 -20.49 -6.79 -9.05
CA PRO A 57 -19.54 -7.19 -10.06
C PRO A 57 -19.66 -6.28 -11.30
N VAL A 58 -18.51 -5.88 -11.84
CA VAL A 58 -18.39 -5.15 -13.11
C VAL A 58 -17.79 -6.09 -14.14
N PHE A 59 -18.57 -6.36 -15.17
CA PHE A 59 -18.18 -7.24 -16.28
C PHE A 59 -17.63 -6.44 -17.45
N ASP A 60 -16.86 -7.11 -18.30
CA ASP A 60 -16.40 -6.53 -19.55
C ASP A 60 -17.59 -6.23 -20.49
N PRO A 61 -17.83 -4.96 -20.89
CA PRO A 61 -18.93 -4.62 -21.78
C PRO A 61 -18.75 -5.18 -23.21
N GLU A 62 -17.52 -5.55 -23.58
CA GLU A 62 -17.18 -6.11 -24.89
C GLU A 62 -17.02 -7.65 -24.85
N ALA A 63 -17.43 -8.29 -23.76
CA ALA A 63 -17.39 -9.75 -23.63
C ALA A 63 -18.20 -10.44 -24.74
N ASP A 64 -17.65 -11.54 -25.26
CA ASP A 64 -18.35 -12.43 -26.17
C ASP A 64 -19.62 -12.97 -25.47
N PRO A 65 -20.83 -12.76 -26.03
CA PRO A 65 -22.09 -13.22 -25.43
C PRO A 65 -22.21 -14.74 -25.37
N THR A 66 -21.35 -15.49 -26.08
CA THR A 66 -21.28 -16.95 -26.05
C THR A 66 -20.34 -17.50 -24.98
N ALA A 67 -19.51 -16.65 -24.37
CA ALA A 67 -18.61 -17.00 -23.28
C ALA A 67 -19.20 -16.56 -21.92
N PRO A 68 -18.85 -17.23 -20.80
CA PRO A 68 -19.16 -16.72 -19.47
C PRO A 68 -18.56 -15.33 -19.27
N PRO A 69 -19.32 -14.35 -18.75
CA PRO A 69 -18.84 -12.99 -18.61
C PRO A 69 -17.68 -12.90 -17.62
N GLU A 70 -16.55 -12.34 -18.06
CA GLU A 70 -15.38 -12.15 -17.22
C GLU A 70 -15.62 -10.96 -16.28
N ARG A 71 -15.54 -11.20 -14.97
CA ARG A 71 -15.57 -10.15 -13.95
C ARG A 71 -14.25 -9.38 -13.99
N ARG A 72 -14.31 -8.10 -14.36
CA ARG A 72 -13.13 -7.21 -14.49
C ARG A 72 -12.85 -6.43 -13.21
N ALA A 73 -13.92 -6.01 -12.55
CA ALA A 73 -13.86 -5.23 -11.34
C ALA A 73 -15.07 -5.53 -10.45
N GLU A 74 -15.08 -4.89 -9.31
CA GLU A 74 -16.20 -4.84 -8.39
C GLU A 74 -16.26 -3.44 -7.80
N GLY A 75 -17.44 -3.01 -7.37
CA GLY A 75 -17.59 -1.68 -6.83
C GLY A 75 -18.96 -1.42 -6.25
N TYR A 76 -19.12 -0.23 -5.71
CA TYR A 76 -20.42 0.23 -5.23
C TYR A 76 -20.56 1.73 -5.49
N ALA A 77 -21.81 2.19 -5.55
CA ALA A 77 -22.13 3.58 -5.78
C ALA A 77 -22.73 4.24 -4.54
N VAL A 78 -22.34 5.47 -4.28
CA VAL A 78 -23.00 6.35 -3.30
C VAL A 78 -23.55 7.58 -3.99
N LEU A 79 -24.66 8.10 -3.47
CA LEU A 79 -25.21 9.39 -3.86
C LEU A 79 -24.79 10.43 -2.83
N VAL A 80 -24.21 11.53 -3.30
CA VAL A 80 -23.77 12.64 -2.47
C VAL A 80 -24.44 13.91 -2.98
N GLU A 81 -25.10 14.64 -2.09
CA GLU A 81 -25.59 15.98 -2.42
C GLU A 81 -24.42 16.96 -2.43
N ILE A 82 -24.29 17.68 -3.55
CA ILE A 82 -23.25 18.67 -3.75
C ILE A 82 -23.92 20.00 -4.08
N ALA A 83 -23.36 21.09 -3.57
CA ALA A 83 -23.78 22.43 -3.93
C ALA A 83 -22.55 23.27 -4.26
N GLU A 84 -22.68 24.15 -5.25
CA GLU A 84 -21.65 25.10 -5.65
C GLU A 84 -22.30 26.37 -6.21
N THR A 85 -21.57 27.49 -6.23
CA THR A 85 -22.03 28.74 -6.85
C THR A 85 -21.47 28.87 -8.27
N VAL A 86 -22.34 29.00 -9.25
CA VAL A 86 -22.00 29.25 -10.67
C VAL A 86 -22.63 30.58 -11.08
N ASP A 87 -21.82 31.53 -11.54
CA ASP A 87 -22.26 32.87 -11.96
C ASP A 87 -23.14 33.59 -10.93
N GLY A 88 -22.86 33.38 -9.63
CA GLY A 88 -23.61 33.97 -8.52
C GLY A 88 -24.88 33.20 -8.12
N TYR A 89 -25.22 32.11 -8.81
CA TYR A 89 -26.37 31.25 -8.49
C TYR A 89 -25.93 29.98 -7.80
N ARG A 90 -26.61 29.63 -6.71
CA ARG A 90 -26.40 28.35 -6.04
C ARG A 90 -27.02 27.24 -6.87
N VAL A 91 -26.19 26.28 -7.28
CA VAL A 91 -26.57 25.07 -7.99
C VAL A 91 -26.39 23.89 -7.03
N THR A 92 -27.41 23.07 -6.87
CA THR A 92 -27.36 21.84 -6.05
C THR A 92 -27.72 20.65 -6.92
N TRP A 93 -26.97 19.55 -6.81
CA TRP A 93 -27.24 18.32 -7.54
C TRP A 93 -26.81 17.09 -6.76
N GLN A 94 -27.37 15.93 -7.13
CA GLN A 94 -26.90 14.64 -6.63
C GLN A 94 -25.79 14.10 -7.52
N GLU A 95 -24.61 13.92 -6.94
CA GLU A 95 -23.46 13.28 -7.58
C GLU A 95 -23.42 11.80 -7.20
N ARG A 96 -23.43 10.93 -8.21
CA ARG A 96 -23.19 9.49 -8.03
C ARG A 96 -21.70 9.20 -8.11
N ARG A 97 -21.11 8.76 -7.01
CA ARG A 97 -19.70 8.38 -6.92
C ARG A 97 -19.55 6.87 -6.89
N TRP A 98 -18.68 6.35 -7.75
CA TRP A 98 -18.36 4.93 -7.81
C TRP A 98 -17.01 4.67 -7.15
N GLY A 99 -16.99 3.79 -6.16
CA GLY A 99 -15.76 3.16 -5.68
C GLY A 99 -15.56 1.85 -6.42
N VAL A 100 -14.46 1.73 -7.18
CA VAL A 100 -14.20 0.57 -8.05
C VAL A 100 -12.84 -0.05 -7.71
N ARG A 101 -12.82 -1.38 -7.52
CA ARG A 101 -11.62 -2.20 -7.36
C ARG A 101 -11.46 -3.10 -8.59
N SER A 102 -10.44 -2.85 -9.40
CA SER A 102 -10.08 -3.75 -10.50
C SER A 102 -9.43 -5.02 -9.95
N ILE A 103 -9.89 -6.18 -10.41
CA ILE A 103 -9.37 -7.48 -9.97
C ILE A 103 -7.94 -7.67 -10.46
N ALA A 104 -7.69 -7.41 -11.75
CA ALA A 104 -6.36 -7.52 -12.33
C ALA A 104 -5.34 -6.59 -11.63
N GLN A 105 -5.73 -5.34 -11.36
CA GLN A 105 -4.86 -4.40 -10.65
C GLN A 105 -4.64 -4.82 -9.19
N ALA A 106 -5.67 -5.25 -8.47
CA ALA A 106 -5.55 -5.72 -7.10
C ALA A 106 -4.60 -6.93 -7.00
N THR A 107 -4.77 -7.93 -7.88
CA THR A 107 -3.88 -9.09 -7.96
C THR A 107 -2.43 -8.68 -8.24
N GLN A 108 -2.21 -7.81 -9.23
CA GLN A 108 -0.86 -7.35 -9.56
C GLN A 108 -0.23 -6.55 -8.42
N GLN A 109 -1.00 -5.71 -7.72
CA GLN A 109 -0.52 -4.94 -6.59
C GLN A 109 -0.17 -5.83 -5.39
N SER A 110 -0.98 -6.87 -5.13
CA SER A 110 -0.69 -7.88 -4.11
C SER A 110 0.61 -8.61 -4.42
N GLN A 111 0.76 -9.15 -5.63
CA GLN A 111 1.98 -9.86 -6.02
C GLN A 111 3.22 -8.98 -5.88
N ARG A 112 3.17 -7.72 -6.34
CA ARG A 112 4.29 -6.78 -6.18
C ARG A 112 4.59 -6.44 -4.72
N LEU A 113 3.61 -6.50 -3.82
CA LEU A 113 3.84 -6.33 -2.39
C LEU A 113 4.56 -7.56 -1.83
N ASP A 114 4.09 -8.76 -2.19
CA ASP A 114 4.69 -10.03 -1.79
C ASP A 114 6.15 -10.14 -2.26
N ASP A 115 6.42 -9.79 -3.52
CA ASP A 115 7.77 -9.80 -4.09
C ASP A 115 8.71 -8.87 -3.29
N ARG A 116 8.27 -7.64 -2.99
CA ARG A 116 9.06 -6.68 -2.19
C ARG A 116 9.29 -7.16 -0.76
N LEU A 117 8.30 -7.82 -0.15
CA LEU A 117 8.45 -8.43 1.17
C LEU A 117 9.48 -9.55 1.12
N GLN A 118 9.40 -10.46 0.15
CA GLN A 118 10.37 -11.54 -0.02
C GLN A 118 11.78 -11.01 -0.23
N GLU A 119 11.95 -10.01 -1.10
CA GLU A 119 13.25 -9.37 -1.32
C GLU A 119 13.80 -8.70 -0.05
N ALA A 120 12.94 -8.02 0.71
CA ALA A 120 13.34 -7.39 1.97
C ALA A 120 13.79 -8.43 3.01
N LEU A 121 13.01 -9.50 3.19
CA LEU A 121 13.34 -10.58 4.12
C LEU A 121 14.65 -11.28 3.73
N ALA A 122 14.83 -11.60 2.45
CA ALA A 122 16.07 -12.19 1.95
C ALA A 122 17.29 -11.24 2.08
N ALA A 123 17.08 -9.93 1.97
CA ALA A 123 18.13 -8.95 2.18
C ALA A 123 18.51 -8.80 3.67
N ILE A 124 17.51 -8.84 4.57
CA ILE A 124 17.74 -8.84 6.02
C ILE A 124 18.49 -10.09 6.46
N GLU A 125 18.10 -11.27 5.97
CA GLU A 125 18.79 -12.52 6.30
C GLU A 125 20.26 -12.49 5.85
N ARG A 126 20.55 -11.88 4.69
CA ARG A 126 21.92 -11.68 4.21
C ARG A 126 22.76 -10.76 5.11
N LEU A 127 22.18 -9.97 6.01
CA LEU A 127 22.93 -9.23 7.01
C LEU A 127 23.58 -10.15 8.05
N ASN A 128 23.02 -11.35 8.27
CA ASN A 128 23.57 -12.36 9.17
C ASN A 128 24.74 -13.14 8.54
N GLU A 129 24.90 -13.11 7.21
CA GLU A 129 25.96 -13.83 6.50
C GLU A 129 27.36 -13.25 6.80
N ARG A 130 28.21 -14.05 7.43
CA ARG A 130 29.63 -13.73 7.64
C ARG A 130 30.46 -14.14 6.42
N LYS A 131 30.95 -13.17 5.64
CA LYS A 131 31.93 -13.41 4.57
C LYS A 131 33.27 -12.74 4.88
N GLN A 132 34.36 -13.41 4.51
CA GLN A 132 35.72 -12.92 4.73
C GLN A 132 35.89 -11.53 4.10
N GLY A 133 36.45 -10.57 4.85
CA GLY A 133 36.69 -9.19 4.39
C GLY A 133 35.53 -8.20 4.54
N LYS A 134 34.33 -8.63 4.98
CA LYS A 134 33.24 -7.69 5.32
C LYS A 134 33.42 -7.12 6.73
N LYS A 135 33.14 -5.82 6.88
CA LYS A 135 33.10 -5.14 8.18
C LYS A 135 32.04 -5.80 9.07
N ILE A 136 32.43 -6.20 10.28
CA ILE A 136 31.49 -6.66 11.30
C ILE A 136 30.69 -5.43 11.73
N LEU A 137 29.38 -5.47 11.52
CA LEU A 137 28.46 -4.46 12.05
C LEU A 137 28.16 -4.79 13.51
N ASP A 138 28.10 -3.75 14.33
CA ASP A 138 27.54 -3.81 15.67
C ASP A 138 26.01 -3.85 15.62
N ALA A 139 25.38 -3.99 16.79
CA ALA A 139 23.93 -4.04 16.93
C ALA A 139 23.21 -2.86 16.24
N GLU A 140 23.73 -1.64 16.43
CA GLU A 140 23.18 -0.43 15.83
C GLU A 140 23.33 -0.45 14.30
N GLY A 141 24.52 -0.77 13.80
CA GLY A 141 24.78 -0.87 12.37
C GLY A 141 23.91 -1.92 11.66
N VAL A 142 23.68 -3.07 12.28
CA VAL A 142 22.77 -4.10 11.76
C VAL A 142 21.33 -3.57 11.70
N ASN A 143 20.87 -2.92 12.76
CA ASN A 143 19.52 -2.36 12.82
C ASN A 143 19.32 -1.24 11.78
N THR A 144 20.26 -0.31 11.66
CA THR A 144 20.21 0.77 10.65
C THR A 144 20.19 0.20 9.23
N ALA A 145 21.00 -0.82 8.94
CA ALA A 145 21.02 -1.47 7.65
C ALA A 145 19.69 -2.17 7.33
N ALA A 146 19.09 -2.86 8.31
CA ALA A 146 17.78 -3.49 8.15
C ALA A 146 16.67 -2.46 7.92
N GLN A 147 16.67 -1.34 8.65
CA GLN A 147 15.71 -0.25 8.43
C GLN A 147 15.84 0.36 7.02
N ALA A 148 17.06 0.55 6.53
CA ALA A 148 17.29 1.03 5.18
C ALA A 148 16.74 0.07 4.10
N ILE A 149 16.88 -1.25 4.31
CA ILE A 149 16.28 -2.26 3.43
C ILE A 149 14.75 -2.13 3.42
N LEU A 150 14.11 -2.03 4.59
CA LEU A 150 12.66 -1.88 4.69
C LEU A 150 12.15 -0.61 3.99
N GLN A 151 12.89 0.50 4.11
CA GLN A 151 12.59 1.75 3.42
C GLN A 151 12.73 1.62 1.90
N GLN A 152 13.84 1.08 1.42
CA GLN A 152 14.10 0.88 0.00
C GLN A 152 13.03 0.00 -0.66
N GLN A 153 12.62 -1.07 0.03
CA GLN A 153 11.58 -1.98 -0.44
C GLN A 153 10.15 -1.47 -0.18
N ARG A 154 9.99 -0.33 0.50
CA ARG A 154 8.69 0.29 0.82
C ARG A 154 7.76 -0.68 1.57
N VAL A 155 8.32 -1.37 2.57
CA VAL A 155 7.64 -2.34 3.44
C VAL A 155 7.81 -2.01 4.92
N VAL A 156 8.16 -0.76 5.23
CA VAL A 156 8.18 -0.25 6.61
C VAL A 156 6.80 -0.43 7.25
N GLY A 157 6.77 -0.93 8.49
CA GLY A 157 5.53 -1.21 9.23
C GLY A 157 4.85 -2.53 8.89
N LEU A 158 5.33 -3.25 7.86
CA LEU A 158 4.83 -4.59 7.50
C LEU A 158 5.71 -5.72 8.05
N VAL A 159 6.95 -5.40 8.40
CA VAL A 159 7.94 -6.36 8.91
C VAL A 159 8.37 -5.95 10.30
N ASN A 160 8.27 -6.88 11.26
CA ASN A 160 8.81 -6.72 12.60
C ASN A 160 10.25 -7.22 12.63
N LEU A 161 11.16 -6.39 13.11
CA LEU A 161 12.57 -6.75 13.29
C LEU A 161 12.81 -7.19 14.72
N HIS A 162 13.54 -8.30 14.89
CA HIS A 162 14.02 -8.78 16.18
C HIS A 162 15.54 -8.85 16.14
N LEU A 163 16.20 -8.14 17.05
CA LEU A 163 17.66 -8.08 17.15
C LEU A 163 18.11 -8.81 18.41
N GLU A 164 18.97 -9.81 18.25
CA GLU A 164 19.62 -10.51 19.35
C GLU A 164 21.12 -10.20 19.32
N THR A 165 21.72 -9.90 20.48
CA THR A 165 23.17 -9.63 20.58
C THR A 165 23.80 -10.54 21.62
N THR A 166 24.70 -11.41 21.18
CA THR A 166 25.52 -12.27 22.04
C THR A 166 26.88 -11.63 22.28
N THR A 167 27.31 -11.57 23.54
CA THR A 167 28.63 -11.08 23.94
C THR A 167 29.46 -12.22 24.52
N GLU A 168 30.61 -12.50 23.93
CA GLU A 168 31.57 -13.50 24.39
C GLU A 168 32.83 -12.80 24.92
N SER A 169 33.21 -13.08 26.16
CA SER A 169 34.46 -12.57 26.75
C SER A 169 35.55 -13.63 26.64
N VAL A 170 36.54 -13.39 25.79
CA VAL A 170 37.68 -14.29 25.62
C VAL A 170 38.86 -13.77 26.41
N HIS A 171 39.21 -14.47 27.49
CA HIS A 171 40.39 -14.14 28.27
C HIS A 171 41.66 -14.52 27.49
N ARG A 172 42.54 -13.55 27.27
CA ARG A 172 43.86 -13.76 26.66
C ARG A 172 44.91 -13.78 27.76
N ARG A 173 45.53 -14.94 27.94
CA ARG A 173 46.67 -15.11 28.83
C ARG A 173 47.86 -14.26 28.38
N ALA A 174 48.66 -13.82 29.35
CA ALA A 174 49.91 -13.10 29.08
C ALA A 174 50.87 -13.96 28.22
N TYR A 175 51.54 -13.34 27.24
CA TYR A 175 52.50 -14.04 26.37
C TYR A 175 53.59 -13.09 25.85
N ARG A 176 54.85 -13.54 25.87
CA ARG A 176 56.04 -12.81 25.37
C ARG A 176 56.06 -11.32 25.77
N GLY A 177 55.86 -11.04 27.06
CA GLY A 177 55.91 -9.68 27.62
C GLY A 177 54.64 -8.83 27.42
N ARG A 178 53.59 -9.36 26.80
CA ARG A 178 52.27 -8.72 26.76
C ARG A 178 51.44 -9.13 27.98
N PRO A 179 50.82 -8.19 28.72
CA PRO A 179 49.95 -8.51 29.85
C PRO A 179 48.70 -9.28 29.38
N ALA A 180 48.05 -9.96 30.32
CA ALA A 180 46.76 -10.58 30.06
C ALA A 180 45.71 -9.51 29.73
N ASP A 181 44.81 -9.82 28.81
CA ASP A 181 43.78 -8.89 28.34
C ASP A 181 42.48 -9.65 28.08
N THR A 182 41.33 -8.99 28.18
CA THR A 182 40.02 -9.59 27.91
C THR A 182 39.49 -9.03 26.61
N LEU A 183 39.40 -9.89 25.59
CA LEU A 183 38.79 -9.52 24.32
C LEU A 183 37.28 -9.76 24.41
N ILE A 184 36.49 -8.69 24.40
CA ILE A 184 35.03 -8.77 24.26
C ILE A 184 34.70 -8.91 22.77
N LYS A 185 34.09 -10.03 22.38
CA LYS A 185 33.51 -10.23 21.05
C LYS A 185 32.02 -10.05 21.13
N GLN A 186 31.47 -9.14 20.34
CA GLN A 186 30.03 -8.96 20.21
C GLN A 186 29.58 -9.46 18.85
N HIS A 187 28.44 -10.14 18.83
CA HIS A 187 27.78 -10.59 17.61
C HIS A 187 26.29 -10.31 17.71
N SER A 188 25.77 -9.58 16.73
CA SER A 188 24.34 -9.34 16.59
C SER A 188 23.77 -10.10 15.40
N THR A 189 22.59 -10.68 15.60
CA THR A 189 21.79 -11.39 14.60
C THR A 189 20.43 -10.70 14.51
N ILE A 190 19.98 -10.40 13.30
CA ILE A 190 18.65 -9.82 13.07
C ILE A 190 17.75 -10.84 12.39
N THR A 191 16.56 -11.03 12.94
CA THR A 191 15.53 -11.88 12.35
C THR A 191 14.29 -11.05 12.08
N ALA A 192 13.61 -11.39 10.99
CA ALA A 192 12.31 -10.86 10.65
C ALA A 192 11.32 -12.03 10.71
N PRO A 193 10.79 -12.37 11.90
CA PRO A 193 9.87 -13.49 12.02
C PRO A 193 8.66 -13.22 11.13
N ASN A 194 8.48 -14.08 10.14
CA ASN A 194 7.31 -14.03 9.28
C ASN A 194 6.10 -14.29 10.19
N ARG A 195 5.12 -13.38 10.23
CA ARG A 195 3.87 -13.69 10.92
C ARG A 195 3.22 -14.83 10.12
N PRO A 196 2.96 -16.02 10.69
CA PRO A 196 2.03 -16.94 10.05
C PRO A 196 0.66 -16.27 10.14
N GLY A 197 0.29 -15.57 9.07
CA GLY A 197 -0.83 -14.65 9.05
C GLY A 197 -1.45 -14.61 7.67
N ASN A 198 -1.91 -15.77 7.21
CA ASN A 198 -3.08 -15.90 6.34
C ASN A 198 -3.06 -15.10 5.03
N LEU A 199 -2.19 -15.46 4.08
CA LEU A 199 -2.33 -15.09 2.65
C LEU A 199 -3.18 -16.12 1.88
N GLY A 200 -4.16 -16.72 2.55
CA GLY A 200 -4.99 -17.79 2.00
C GLY A 200 -6.30 -17.91 2.76
N GLY A 201 -7.13 -16.87 2.77
CA GLY A 201 -8.43 -16.96 3.42
C GLY A 201 -9.22 -15.67 3.38
N CYS A 202 -10.08 -15.56 2.36
CA CYS A 202 -11.40 -14.92 2.40
C CYS A 202 -11.49 -13.48 2.95
N LEU A 203 -11.73 -12.53 2.06
CA LEU A 203 -12.85 -11.61 2.22
C LEU A 203 -13.45 -11.36 0.83
N VAL A 204 -14.74 -11.67 0.77
CA VAL A 204 -15.66 -11.63 -0.37
C VAL A 204 -15.78 -10.21 -0.92
#